data_AF-A0A350YJK8-F1
#
_entry.id   AF-A0A350YJK8-F1
#
_cell.length_a   1.000
_cell.length_b   1.000
_cell.length_c   1.000
_cell.angle_alpha   90.00
_cell.angle_beta   90.00
_cell.angle_gamma   90.00
#
_symmetry.space_group_name_H-M   'P 1'
#
loop_
_entity.id
_entity.type
_entity.pdbx_description
1 polymer ?
#
loop_
_entity_poly.entity_id
_entity_poly.type
_entity_poly.pdbx_seq_one_letter_code
_entity_poly.pdbx_strand_id
1 'polypeptide(L)' 'MAKSSSHYVCQTCGASFPKWGGKCEACGAWNTLVEEAVAEGPPKGLHDGSKGKHKGRAIA' A
#
# COMPACT_ATOMS: atom_id res chain seq x y z
N MET A 1 -3.83 16.67 -8.44
CA MET A 1 -4.44 15.34 -8.23
C MET A 1 -3.43 14.32 -8.70
N ALA A 2 -2.84 13.57 -7.78
CA ALA A 2 -1.89 12.55 -8.13
C ALA A 2 -2.62 11.45 -8.90
N LYS A 3 -2.06 11.06 -10.04
CA LYS A 3 -2.65 10.06 -10.92
C LYS A 3 -2.53 8.73 -10.19
N SER A 4 -3.64 8.24 -9.65
CA SER A 4 -3.74 6.88 -9.12
C SER A 4 -3.25 5.92 -10.19
N SER A 5 -2.02 5.43 -10.01
CA SER A 5 -1.42 4.44 -10.91
C SER A 5 -1.84 3.09 -10.38
N SER A 6 -2.77 2.45 -11.08
CA SER A 6 -3.15 1.06 -10.81
C SER A 6 -2.11 0.13 -11.44
N HIS A 7 -1.72 -0.89 -10.68
CA HIS A 7 -0.82 -1.96 -11.15
C HIS A 7 -1.55 -3.29 -11.02
N TYR A 8 -1.25 -4.24 -11.91
CA TYR A 8 -1.86 -5.56 -11.91
C TYR A 8 -0.85 -6.60 -11.46
N VAL A 9 -1.17 -7.39 -10.43
CA VAL A 9 -0.30 -8.41 -9.86
C VAL A 9 -0.87 -9.80 -10.10
N CYS A 10 -0.05 -10.70 -10.65
CA CYS A 10 -0.42 -12.09 -10.85
C CYS A 10 -0.44 -12.85 -9.52
N GLN A 11 -1.60 -13.39 -9.14
CA GLN A 11 -1.78 -14.18 -7.92
C GLN A 11 -1.08 -15.56 -7.96
N THR A 12 -0.59 -15.99 -9.12
CA THR A 12 0.08 -17.30 -9.28
C THR A 12 1.60 -17.19 -9.15
N CYS A 13 2.21 -16.16 -9.75
CA CYS A 13 3.66 -16.01 -9.77
C CYS A 13 4.18 -14.70 -9.16
N GLY A 14 3.30 -13.74 -8.81
CA GLY A 14 3.68 -12.46 -8.23
C GLY A 14 4.17 -11.40 -9.22
N ALA A 15 4.15 -11.67 -10.53
CA ALA A 15 4.57 -10.70 -11.53
C ALA A 15 3.62 -9.48 -11.57
N SER A 16 4.19 -8.27 -11.63
CA SER A 16 3.45 -7.00 -11.71
C SER A 16 3.46 -6.42 -13.12
N PHE A 17 2.33 -5.86 -13.54
CA PHE A 17 2.11 -5.32 -14.88
C PHE A 17 1.44 -3.94 -14.80
N PRO A 18 1.82 -2.99 -15.67
CA PRO A 18 1.22 -1.64 -15.68
C PRO A 18 -0.15 -1.58 -16.38
N LYS A 19 -0.60 -2.68 -16.99
CA LYS A 19 -1.87 -2.78 -17.73
C LYS A 19 -2.45 -4.20 -17.64
N TRP A 20 -3.76 -4.31 -17.67
CA TRP A 20 -4.44 -5.61 -17.71
C TRP A 20 -4.17 -6.31 -19.04
N GLY A 21 -3.70 -7.56 -19.01
CA GLY A 21 -3.45 -8.38 -20.19
C GLY A 21 -4.34 -9.63 -20.34
N GLY A 22 -5.14 -9.98 -19.33
CA GLY A 22 -5.97 -11.20 -19.31
C GLY A 22 -5.17 -12.48 -19.07
N LYS A 23 -3.98 -12.57 -19.66
CA LYS A 23 -2.97 -13.60 -19.43
C LYS A 23 -1.73 -12.99 -18.78
N CYS A 24 -1.13 -13.72 -17.84
CA CYS A 24 0.17 -13.38 -17.27
C CYS A 24 1.28 -13.74 -18.25
N GLU A 25 2.09 -12.77 -18.66
CA GLU A 25 3.24 -12.98 -19.56
C GLU A 25 4.41 -13.74 -18.89
N ALA A 26 4.45 -13.79 -17.55
CA ALA A 26 5.53 -14.43 -16.80
C ALA A 26 5.29 -15.94 -16.57
N CYS A 27 4.07 -16.34 -16.24
CA CYS A 27 3.73 -17.76 -15.97
C CYS A 27 2.73 -18.37 -16.96
N GLY A 28 2.13 -17.56 -17.84
CA GLY A 28 1.15 -18.01 -18.82
C GLY A 28 -0.26 -18.26 -18.27
N ALA A 29 -0.49 -18.04 -16.97
CA ALA A 29 -1.80 -18.23 -16.35
C ALA A 29 -2.81 -17.16 -16.79
N TRP A 30 -4.06 -17.57 -16.93
CA TRP A 30 -5.16 -16.71 -17.37
C TRP A 30 -6.03 -16.28 -16.18
N ASN A 31 -6.53 -15.05 -16.21
CA ASN A 31 -7.46 -14.52 -15.21
C ASN A 31 -6.87 -14.48 -13.78
N THR A 32 -5.55 -14.44 -13.66
CA THR A 32 -4.82 -14.39 -12.39
C THR A 32 -4.31 -12.99 -12.04
N LEU A 33 -4.45 -12.02 -12.95
CA LEU A 33 -3.99 -10.64 -12.77
C LEU A 33 -5.04 -9.88 -11.95
N VAL A 34 -4.66 -9.37 -10.77
CA VAL A 34 -5.52 -8.61 -9.86
C VAL A 34 -5.00 -7.18 -9.76
N GLU A 35 -5.90 -6.20 -9.82
CA GLU A 35 -5.55 -4.78 -9.66
C GLU A 35 -5.20 -4.47 -8.21
N GLU A 36 -3.97 -4.01 -7.98
CA GLU A 36 -3.56 -3.36 -6.75
C GLU A 36 -3.52 -1.85 -6.99
N ALA A 37 -4.42 -1.15 -6.31
CA ALA A 37 -4.30 0.29 -6.17
C ALA A 37 -3.07 0.56 -5.31
N VAL A 38 -2.11 1.31 -5.83
CA VAL A 38 -1.08 1.91 -4.96
C VAL A 38 -1.84 2.87 -4.08
N ALA A 39 -2.17 2.42 -2.87
CA ALA A 39 -2.69 3.28 -1.84
C ALA A 39 -1.63 4.35 -1.61
N GLU A 40 -1.82 5.50 -2.24
CA GLU A 40 -1.17 6.73 -1.84
C GLU A 40 -1.45 6.82 -0.34
N GLY A 41 -0.39 6.67 0.44
CA GLY A 41 -0.49 6.26 1.84
C GLY A 41 -1.52 7.07 2.61
N PRO A 42 -2.06 6.53 3.71
CA PRO A 42 -2.98 7.28 4.56
C PRO A 42 -2.38 8.67 4.78
N PRO A 43 -3.15 9.77 4.65
CA PRO A 43 -2.60 11.10 4.85
C PRO A 43 -1.83 11.05 6.17
N LYS A 44 -0.52 11.28 6.12
CA LYS A 44 0.31 11.47 7.31
C LYS A 44 -0.21 12.72 7.99
N GLY A 45 -1.25 12.56 8.77
CA GLY A 45 -2.12 13.61 9.23
C GLY A 45 -3.22 13.00 10.08
N LEU A 46 -2.83 12.16 11.04
CA LEU A 46 -3.59 11.74 12.22
C LEU A 46 -2.65 10.91 13.12
N HIS A 47 -1.73 11.59 13.79
CA HIS A 47 -1.50 11.27 15.20
C HIS A 47 -2.04 12.45 16.00
N ASP A 48 -3.37 12.50 16.04
CA ASP A 48 -4.12 13.05 17.15
C ASP A 48 -3.78 12.25 18.42
N GLY A 49 -3.66 12.94 19.56
CA GLY A 49 -3.96 12.33 20.85
C GLY A 49 -2.78 11.89 21.74
N SER A 50 -2.35 12.81 22.60
CA SER A 50 -2.40 12.59 24.06
C SER A 50 -1.72 11.34 24.66
N LYS A 51 -0.46 11.47 25.09
CA LYS A 51 0.01 10.80 26.32
C LYS A 51 0.83 11.76 27.17
N GLY A 52 0.23 12.21 28.27
CA GLY A 52 0.90 12.96 29.30
C GLY A 52 1.97 12.17 30.05
N LYS A 53 2.91 12.90 30.64
CA LYS A 53 3.62 12.48 31.85
C LYS A 53 3.99 13.71 32.67
N HIS A 54 3.05 14.17 33.48
CA HIS A 54 3.38 14.89 34.71
C HIS A 54 4.01 13.87 35.68
N LYS A 55 5.29 14.03 36.01
CA LYS A 55 6.02 13.45 37.15
C LYS A 55 7.50 13.82 36.94
N GLY A 56 8.20 14.55 37.80
CA GLY A 56 7.94 15.12 39.10
C GLY A 56 9.17 15.92 39.52
N ARG A 57 8.99 16.80 40.51
CA ARG A 57 10.02 17.63 41.13
C ARG A 57 11.21 16.77 41.59
N ALA A 58 12.40 17.01 41.05
CA ALA A 58 13.65 16.49 41.60
C ALA A 58 14.15 17.48 42.65
N ILE A 59 14.16 17.05 43.91
CA ILE A 59 14.93 17.65 45.00
C ILE A 59 16.27 16.91 45.06
N ALA A 60 17.37 17.64 44.91
CA ALA A 60 18.70 17.29 45.40
C ALA A 60 19.44 18.61 45.63
#